data_AF-J3FW92-F1
#
_entry.id   AF-J3FW92-F1
#
_cell.length_a   1.000
_cell.length_b   1.000
_cell.length_c   1.000
_cell.angle_alpha   90.00
_cell.angle_beta   90.00
_cell.angle_gamma   90.00
#
_symmetry.space_group_name_H-M   'P 1'
#
loop_
_entity.id
_entity.type
_entity.pdbx_description
1 polymer ?
#
loop_
_entity_poly.entity_id
_entity_poly.type
_entity_poly.pdbx_seq_one_letter_code
_entity_poly.pdbx_strand_id
1 'polypeptide(L)'
;MTTTPKPLVLMILDGFGHSDSPESNAVFAAKKPVLDRLWASVPNGLISGSGMDVGLPDGQMGNSEVGHMNLGAGRVVYQDFTRVTKSIRDGEFFENPTICAAVDKAVAAGKAVHFMGLLSDGG
;
A
#
# COMPACT_ATOMS: atom_id res chain seq x y z
N MET A 1 0.64 33.20 -31.03
CA MET A 1 0.80 33.28 -29.57
C MET A 1 0.67 31.87 -29.02
N THR A 2 1.71 31.32 -28.41
CA THR A 2 1.63 30.04 -27.71
C THR A 2 0.94 30.29 -26.37
N THR A 3 -0.19 29.62 -26.14
CA THR A 3 -0.90 29.72 -24.86
C THR A 3 -0.11 28.97 -23.80
N THR A 4 0.17 29.61 -22.67
CA THR A 4 0.76 28.92 -21.52
C THR A 4 -0.29 27.95 -20.95
N PRO A 5 0.02 26.65 -20.84
CA PRO A 5 -0.93 25.69 -20.28
C PRO A 5 -1.19 25.99 -18.80
N LYS A 6 -2.43 25.80 -18.35
CA LYS A 6 -2.79 25.90 -16.93
C LYS A 6 -2.37 24.59 -16.24
N PRO A 7 -1.51 24.61 -15.22
CA PRO A 7 -1.04 23.40 -14.56
C PRO A 7 -2.16 22.78 -13.71
N LEU A 8 -2.25 21.45 -13.75
CA LEU A 8 -3.01 20.65 -12.79
C LEU A 8 -1.98 19.89 -11.93
N VAL A 9 -2.11 20.00 -10.61
CA VAL A 9 -1.13 19.44 -9.66
C VAL A 9 -1.84 18.51 -8.69
N LEU A 10 -1.35 17.27 -8.59
CA LEU A 10 -1.63 16.37 -7.47
C LEU A 10 -0.51 16.53 -6.44
N MET A 11 -0.85 16.92 -5.23
CA MET A 11 0.09 17.06 -4.11
C MET A 11 -0.18 15.97 -3.08
N ILE A 12 0.83 15.16 -2.78
CA ILE A 12 0.75 14.05 -1.82
C ILE A 12 1.57 14.42 -0.59
N LEU A 13 0.90 14.52 0.57
CA LEU A 13 1.54 14.66 1.86
C LEU A 13 1.72 13.26 2.45
N ASP A 14 2.90 12.66 2.27
CA ASP A 14 3.15 11.28 2.70
C ASP A 14 3.05 11.14 4.22
N GLY A 15 2.38 10.09 4.70
CA GLY A 15 2.11 9.86 6.13
C GLY A 15 1.16 10.87 6.79
N PHE A 16 0.40 11.67 6.03
CA PHE A 16 -0.51 12.68 6.56
C PHE A 16 -1.97 12.19 6.56
N GLY A 17 -2.42 11.63 7.69
CA GLY A 17 -3.79 11.14 7.87
C GLY A 17 -4.74 12.12 8.57
N HIS A 18 -6.03 11.77 8.59
CA HIS A 18 -7.06 12.42 9.41
C HIS A 18 -7.42 11.54 10.61
N SER A 19 -7.56 12.14 11.78
CA SER A 19 -8.04 11.49 13.01
C SER A 19 -8.74 12.53 13.87
N ASP A 20 -9.90 12.17 14.42
CA ASP A 20 -10.65 12.99 15.38
C ASP A 20 -10.00 13.02 16.77
N SER A 21 -9.08 12.10 17.05
CA SER A 21 -8.36 12.09 18.32
C SER A 21 -7.21 13.10 18.31
N PRO A 22 -7.17 14.04 19.27
CA PRO A 22 -6.04 14.97 19.41
C PRO A 22 -4.85 14.33 20.14
N GLU A 23 -5.03 13.18 20.79
CA GLU A 23 -3.98 12.52 21.57
C GLU A 23 -2.86 12.01 20.64
N SER A 24 -1.61 12.38 20.95
CA SER A 24 -0.43 12.01 20.16
C SER A 24 -0.53 12.35 18.66
N ASN A 25 -1.36 13.33 18.29
CA ASN A 25 -1.65 13.67 16.90
C ASN A 25 -0.84 14.89 16.45
N ALA A 26 0.29 14.63 15.77
CA ALA A 26 1.16 15.68 15.25
C ALA A 26 0.48 16.54 14.16
N VAL A 27 -0.38 15.93 13.34
CA VAL A 27 -1.14 16.66 12.31
C VAL A 27 -2.05 17.68 12.97
N PHE A 28 -2.81 17.29 13.98
CA PHE A 28 -3.70 18.19 14.72
C PHE A 28 -2.92 19.32 15.42
N ALA A 29 -1.84 18.98 16.13
CA ALA A 29 -1.06 19.93 16.94
C ALA A 29 -0.26 20.96 16.11
N ALA A 30 0.04 20.67 14.84
CA ALA A 30 0.86 21.55 14.00
C ALA A 30 0.14 22.86 13.62
N LYS A 31 0.89 23.97 13.53
CA LYS A 31 0.41 25.24 12.97
C LYS A 31 0.46 25.18 11.44
N LYS A 32 -0.69 25.04 10.77
CA LYS A 32 -0.78 24.76 9.33
C LYS A 32 -1.67 25.78 8.59
N PRO A 33 -1.40 27.09 8.68
CA PRO A 33 -2.36 28.14 8.29
C PRO A 33 -2.80 28.08 6.82
N VAL A 34 -1.93 27.58 5.93
CA VAL A 34 -2.28 27.40 4.51
C VAL A 34 -3.25 26.23 4.33
N LEU A 35 -2.95 25.08 4.93
CA LEU A 35 -3.80 23.90 4.84
C LEU A 35 -5.14 24.13 5.56
N ASP A 36 -5.12 24.75 6.75
CA ASP A 36 -6.32 25.09 7.51
C ASP A 36 -7.24 26.03 6.72
N ARG A 37 -6.67 27.04 6.06
CA ARG A 37 -7.43 27.94 5.16
C ARG A 37 -8.03 27.18 3.99
N LEU A 38 -7.25 26.33 3.31
CA LEU A 38 -7.74 25.54 2.17
C LEU A 38 -8.89 24.63 2.61
N TRP A 39 -8.74 23.91 3.72
CA TRP A 39 -9.77 23.03 4.27
C TRP A 39 -11.07 23.78 4.60
N ALA A 40 -11.00 25.04 5.02
CA ALA A 40 -12.17 25.86 5.29
C ALA A 40 -12.81 26.50 4.05
N SER A 41 -12.04 26.73 2.97
CA SER A 41 -12.48 27.59 1.85
C SER A 41 -12.64 26.89 0.50
N VAL A 42 -12.19 25.63 0.35
CA VAL A 42 -12.33 24.87 -0.90
C VAL A 42 -13.05 23.54 -0.68
N PRO A 43 -13.73 22.97 -1.70
CA PRO A 43 -14.31 21.63 -1.59
C PRO A 43 -13.26 20.62 -1.15
N ASN A 44 -13.58 19.83 -0.12
CA ASN A 44 -12.71 18.83 0.45
C ASN A 44 -13.53 17.62 0.91
N GLY A 45 -12.82 16.51 1.15
CA GLY A 45 -13.38 15.26 1.62
C GLY A 45 -12.27 14.30 2.05
N LEU A 46 -12.66 13.17 2.62
CA LEU A 46 -11.76 12.11 3.02
C LEU A 46 -11.89 10.92 2.05
N ILE A 47 -10.78 10.22 1.83
CA ILE A 47 -10.72 8.97 1.08
C ILE A 47 -10.02 7.91 1.93
N SER A 48 -10.35 6.64 1.69
CA SER A 48 -9.66 5.52 2.31
C SER A 48 -8.34 5.25 1.60
N GLY A 49 -7.28 5.02 2.39
CA GLY A 49 -5.93 4.69 1.90
C GLY A 49 -5.40 3.41 2.51
N SER A 50 -6.26 2.51 2.99
CA SER A 50 -5.88 1.31 3.75
C SER A 50 -6.86 0.16 3.49
N GLY A 51 -6.50 -1.04 3.91
CA GLY A 51 -7.33 -2.24 3.77
C GLY A 51 -7.72 -2.57 2.33
N MET A 52 -8.92 -3.15 2.19
CA MET A 52 -9.44 -3.64 0.90
C MET A 52 -9.61 -2.52 -0.14
N ASP A 53 -9.81 -1.27 0.29
CA ASP A 53 -9.98 -0.11 -0.60
C ASP A 53 -8.73 0.17 -1.44
N VAL A 54 -7.56 -0.32 -1.01
CA VAL A 54 -6.29 -0.20 -1.73
C VAL A 54 -5.65 -1.55 -2.09
N GLY A 55 -6.41 -2.65 -1.94
CA GLY A 55 -5.98 -4.00 -2.32
C GLY A 55 -5.15 -4.73 -1.27
N LEU A 56 -5.17 -4.25 -0.02
CA LEU A 56 -4.60 -4.91 1.15
C LEU A 56 -5.66 -5.72 1.91
N PRO A 57 -5.28 -6.68 2.77
CA PRO A 57 -6.22 -7.35 3.67
C PRO A 57 -6.98 -6.36 4.56
N ASP A 58 -8.18 -6.74 5.00
CA ASP A 58 -8.99 -5.91 5.89
C ASP A 58 -8.24 -5.57 7.19
N GLY A 59 -8.36 -4.31 7.64
CA GLY A 59 -7.64 -3.79 8.81
C GLY A 59 -6.15 -3.48 8.61
N GLN A 60 -5.54 -3.89 7.47
CA GLN A 60 -4.13 -3.60 7.22
C GLN A 60 -3.92 -2.12 6.88
N MET A 61 -2.94 -1.50 7.55
CA MET A 61 -2.56 -0.11 7.25
C MET A 61 -2.01 0.04 5.83
N GLY A 62 -2.31 1.18 5.22
CA GLY A 62 -1.67 1.58 3.96
C GLY A 62 -0.19 1.91 4.13
N ASN A 63 0.49 2.03 3.00
CA ASN A 63 1.88 2.48 2.92
C ASN A 63 2.13 3.25 1.63
N SER A 64 3.30 3.87 1.50
CA SER A 64 3.64 4.73 0.36
C SER A 64 3.57 3.99 -0.97
N GLU A 65 4.06 2.75 -1.06
CA GLU A 65 4.10 1.99 -2.31
C GLU A 65 2.69 1.67 -2.80
N VAL A 66 1.86 1.09 -1.93
CA VAL A 66 0.46 0.75 -2.22
C VAL A 66 -0.33 2.00 -2.59
N GLY A 67 -0.16 3.10 -1.84
CA GLY A 67 -0.85 4.36 -2.08
C GLY A 67 -0.52 4.96 -3.45
N HIS A 68 0.77 5.08 -3.79
CA HIS A 68 1.19 5.65 -5.08
C HIS A 68 0.78 4.78 -6.26
N MET A 69 0.82 3.45 -6.12
CA MET A 69 0.34 2.54 -7.16
C MET A 69 -1.16 2.72 -7.43
N ASN A 70 -1.99 2.79 -6.38
CA ASN A 70 -3.44 3.00 -6.54
C ASN A 70 -3.76 4.37 -7.15
N LEU A 71 -3.12 5.44 -6.68
CA LEU A 71 -3.28 6.80 -7.24
C LEU A 71 -2.88 6.87 -8.72
N GLY A 72 -1.76 6.27 -9.09
CA GLY A 72 -1.28 6.24 -10.47
C GLY A 72 -2.08 5.32 -11.39
N ALA A 73 -2.63 4.23 -10.85
CA ALA A 73 -3.40 3.26 -11.63
C ALA A 73 -4.86 3.66 -11.83
N GLY A 74 -5.42 4.50 -10.96
CA GLY A 74 -6.84 4.86 -11.00
C GLY A 74 -7.79 3.70 -10.73
N ARG A 75 -7.32 2.66 -10.04
CA ARG A 75 -8.07 1.45 -9.65
C ARG A 75 -7.42 0.77 -8.45
N VAL A 76 -8.18 -0.10 -7.79
CA VAL A 76 -7.65 -0.98 -6.73
C VAL A 76 -6.58 -1.90 -7.31
N VAL A 77 -5.34 -1.80 -6.78
CA VAL A 77 -4.22 -2.67 -7.14
C VAL A 77 -4.05 -3.73 -6.07
N TYR A 78 -4.46 -4.97 -6.38
CA TYR A 78 -4.24 -6.11 -5.50
C TYR A 78 -2.76 -6.38 -5.30
N GLN A 79 -2.33 -6.32 -4.06
CA GLN A 79 -0.93 -6.46 -3.69
C GLN A 79 -0.47 -7.92 -3.77
N ASP A 80 0.82 -8.10 -3.99
CA ASP A 80 1.44 -9.43 -4.01
C ASP A 80 1.23 -10.18 -2.70
N PHE A 81 1.16 -9.47 -1.57
CA PHE A 81 0.79 -10.06 -0.29
C PHE A 81 -0.59 -10.74 -0.36
N THR A 82 -1.63 -9.99 -0.74
CA THR A 82 -2.99 -10.53 -0.92
C THR A 82 -3.01 -11.67 -1.94
N ARG A 83 -2.23 -11.57 -3.02
CA ARG A 83 -2.10 -12.61 -4.05
C ARG A 83 -1.48 -13.90 -3.50
N VAL A 84 -0.39 -13.81 -2.75
CA VAL A 84 0.29 -14.94 -2.12
C VAL A 84 -0.57 -15.55 -1.02
N THR A 85 -1.21 -14.75 -0.16
CA THR A 85 -2.12 -15.25 0.87
C THR A 85 -3.30 -15.99 0.26
N LYS A 86 -3.88 -15.45 -0.83
CA LYS A 86 -4.95 -16.13 -1.57
C LYS A 86 -4.47 -17.43 -2.18
N SER A 87 -3.29 -17.46 -2.83
CA SER A 87 -2.79 -18.68 -3.46
C SER A 87 -2.45 -19.77 -2.44
N ILE A 88 -1.99 -19.41 -1.24
CA ILE A 88 -1.82 -20.36 -0.13
C ILE A 88 -3.17 -20.93 0.30
N ARG A 89 -4.16 -20.06 0.52
CA ARG A 89 -5.50 -20.47 0.96
C ARG A 89 -6.21 -21.37 -0.06
N ASP A 90 -6.08 -21.03 -1.33
CA ASP A 90 -6.77 -21.72 -2.43
C ASP A 90 -5.96 -22.94 -2.94
N GLY A 91 -4.78 -23.20 -2.38
CA GLY A 91 -3.93 -24.36 -2.70
C GLY A 91 -2.95 -24.17 -3.87
N GLU A 92 -3.19 -23.16 -4.71
CA GLU A 92 -2.36 -22.84 -5.90
C GLU A 92 -0.87 -22.62 -5.57
N PHE A 93 -0.55 -22.15 -4.36
CA PHE A 93 0.84 -21.93 -3.92
C PHE A 93 1.67 -23.23 -3.94
N PHE A 94 1.05 -24.35 -3.57
CA PHE A 94 1.72 -25.65 -3.46
C PHE A 94 1.97 -26.31 -4.82
N GLU A 95 1.33 -25.82 -5.87
CA GLU A 95 1.52 -26.26 -7.26
C GLU A 95 2.39 -25.29 -8.07
N ASN A 96 2.95 -24.26 -7.43
CA ASN A 96 3.74 -23.26 -8.13
C ASN A 96 5.00 -23.90 -8.75
N PRO A 97 5.14 -23.91 -10.10
CA PRO A 97 6.21 -24.66 -10.77
C PRO A 97 7.61 -24.14 -10.42
N THR A 98 7.74 -22.85 -10.09
CA THR A 98 9.02 -22.27 -9.68
C THR A 98 9.44 -22.76 -8.29
N ILE A 99 8.49 -22.81 -7.35
CA ILE A 99 8.75 -23.30 -5.98
C ILE A 99 9.04 -24.81 -6.01
N CYS A 100 8.20 -25.60 -6.69
CA CYS A 100 8.39 -27.05 -6.82
C CYS A 100 9.75 -27.37 -7.45
N ALA A 101 10.09 -26.74 -8.57
CA ALA A 101 11.37 -26.99 -9.24
C ALA A 101 12.59 -26.65 -8.37
N ALA A 102 12.51 -25.62 -7.52
CA ALA A 102 13.60 -25.27 -6.61
C ALA A 102 13.80 -26.34 -5.52
N VAL A 103 12.70 -26.85 -4.95
CA VAL A 103 12.71 -27.94 -3.96
C VAL A 103 13.21 -29.24 -4.60
N ASP A 104 12.64 -29.63 -5.74
CA ASP A 104 12.99 -30.86 -6.46
C ASP A 104 14.49 -30.90 -6.81
N LYS A 105 15.04 -29.76 -7.24
CA LYS A 105 16.46 -29.63 -7.55
C LYS A 105 17.35 -29.86 -6.32
N ALA A 106 16.98 -29.35 -5.15
CA ALA A 106 17.74 -29.55 -3.92
C ALA A 106 17.67 -31.01 -3.46
N VAL A 107 16.47 -31.61 -3.52
CA VAL A 107 16.24 -33.03 -3.17
C VAL A 107 17.04 -33.95 -4.09
N ALA A 108 16.99 -33.75 -5.41
CA ALA A 108 17.73 -34.54 -6.39
C ALA A 108 19.25 -34.48 -6.20
N ALA A 109 19.76 -33.38 -5.64
CA ALA A 109 21.17 -33.20 -5.34
C ALA A 109 21.57 -33.65 -3.92
N GLY A 110 20.62 -34.13 -3.09
CA GLY A 110 20.85 -34.47 -1.69
C GLY A 110 21.30 -33.24 -0.86
N LYS A 111 20.76 -32.06 -1.17
CA LYS A 111 21.10 -30.78 -0.53
C LYS A 111 19.91 -30.19 0.22
N ALA A 112 20.20 -29.22 1.08
CA ALA A 112 19.20 -28.49 1.84
C ALA A 112 18.51 -27.40 0.98
N VAL A 113 17.29 -27.06 1.37
CA VAL A 113 16.56 -25.85 0.92
C VAL A 113 16.68 -24.80 2.01
N HIS A 114 17.06 -23.58 1.64
CA HIS A 114 17.16 -22.46 2.58
C HIS A 114 16.07 -21.43 2.30
N PHE A 115 15.29 -21.10 3.31
CA PHE A 115 14.34 -19.99 3.29
C PHE A 115 14.91 -18.81 4.08
N MET A 116 14.68 -17.61 3.59
CA MET A 116 15.05 -16.36 4.25
C MET A 116 13.98 -15.31 4.00
N GLY A 117 13.73 -14.48 5.01
CA GLY A 117 12.72 -13.43 4.96
C GLY A 117 12.70 -12.66 6.27
N LEU A 118 11.98 -11.54 6.27
CA LEU A 118 11.66 -10.82 7.50
C LEU A 118 10.67 -11.65 8.31
N LEU A 119 11.03 -11.96 9.56
CA LEU A 119 10.22 -12.82 10.43
C LEU A 119 9.39 -11.96 11.39
N SER A 120 8.29 -11.42 10.89
CA SER A 120 7.27 -10.69 11.67
C SER A 120 5.89 -10.79 10.98
N ASP A 121 4.85 -10.30 11.66
CA ASP A 121 3.46 -10.23 11.19
C ASP A 121 3.09 -8.85 10.63
N GLY A 122 4.07 -7.98 10.37
CA GLY A 122 3.82 -6.63 9.86
C GLY A 122 3.30 -6.57 8.42
N GLY A 123 3.40 -7.67 7.68
CA GLY A 123 3.03 -7.81 6.27
C GLY A 123 3.54 -9.13 5.72
#